data_AF-A0A8I2AII4-F1
#
_entry.id   AF-A0A8I2AII4-F1
#
_cell.length_a   1.000
_cell.length_b   1.000
_cell.length_c   1.000
_cell.angle_alpha   90.00
_cell.angle_beta   90.00
_cell.angle_gamma   90.00
#
_symmetry.space_group_name_H-M   'P 1'
#
loop_
_entity.id
_entity.type
_entity.pdbx_description
1 polymer ?
#
loop_
_entity_poly.entity_id
_entity_poly.type
_entity_poly.pdbx_seq_one_letter_code
_entity_poly.pdbx_strand_id
1 'polypeptide(L)'
;MRKYTTKNLVGQPVFKQVMKILPREPFDIVVRRCGSDRYYKSFFSWDQLVVMLFGIFSRCDSMGEVCDGMRALAGKLNYLGMDSAPSKSTVGDALRDRDNEVFQVVLF
;
A
#
# COMPACT_ATOMS: atom_id res chain seq x y z
N MET A 1 -2.19 -3.36 -36.22
CA MET A 1 -3.21 -2.47 -35.62
C MET A 1 -3.48 -2.94 -34.20
N ARG A 2 -3.00 -2.21 -33.18
CA ARG A 2 -3.19 -2.57 -31.76
C ARG A 2 -4.67 -2.30 -31.42
N LYS A 3 -5.44 -3.34 -31.07
CA LYS A 3 -6.84 -3.16 -30.63
C LYS A 3 -6.83 -2.24 -29.41
N TYR A 4 -7.47 -1.08 -29.51
CA TYR A 4 -7.70 -0.20 -28.37
C TYR A 4 -8.71 -0.89 -27.45
N THR A 5 -8.22 -1.71 -26.52
CA THR A 5 -9.07 -2.26 -25.45
C THR A 5 -9.47 -1.09 -24.55
N THR A 6 -10.70 -0.60 -24.71
CA THR A 6 -11.35 0.28 -23.74
C THR A 6 -11.49 -0.49 -22.43
N LYS A 7 -10.51 -0.32 -21.52
CA LYS A 7 -10.59 -0.88 -20.17
C LYS A 7 -11.67 -0.11 -19.41
N ASN A 8 -12.77 -0.77 -19.10
CA ASN A 8 -13.84 -0.20 -18.29
C ASN A 8 -13.41 -0.23 -16.81
N LEU A 9 -13.05 0.93 -16.27
CA LEU A 9 -12.52 1.10 -14.91
C LEU A 9 -13.57 1.68 -13.94
N VAL A 10 -14.85 1.70 -14.35
CA VAL A 10 -15.94 2.30 -13.56
C VAL A 10 -16.02 1.63 -12.18
N GLY A 11 -16.01 2.46 -11.13
CA GLY A 11 -16.03 2.02 -9.72
C GLY A 11 -14.67 1.78 -9.08
N GLN A 12 -13.59 1.65 -9.87
CA GLN A 12 -12.24 1.43 -9.36
C GLN A 12 -11.59 2.75 -8.90
N PRO A 13 -11.00 2.83 -7.69
CA PRO A 13 -10.23 4.00 -7.28
C PRO A 13 -9.07 4.28 -8.25
N VAL A 14 -8.84 5.56 -8.57
CA VAL A 14 -7.66 6.02 -9.33
C VAL A 14 -6.38 5.54 -8.65
N PHE A 15 -6.35 5.56 -7.32
CA PHE A 15 -5.21 5.07 -6.54
C PHE A 15 -4.83 3.61 -6.85
N LYS A 16 -5.79 2.68 -7.08
CA LYS A 16 -5.46 1.31 -7.54
C LYS A 16 -4.75 1.33 -8.91
N GLN A 17 -5.13 2.24 -9.80
CA GLN A 17 -4.50 2.34 -11.12
C GLN A 17 -3.04 2.75 -10.99
N VAL A 18 -2.74 3.67 -10.06
CA VAL A 18 -1.37 4.06 -9.71
C VAL A 18 -0.61 2.89 -9.10
N MET A 19 -1.19 2.19 -8.12
CA MET A 19 -0.55 1.02 -7.48
C MET A 19 -0.24 -0.11 -8.47
N LYS A 20 -1.05 -0.28 -9.54
CA LYS A 20 -0.78 -1.27 -10.60
C LYS A 20 0.50 -1.02 -11.39
N ILE A 21 1.06 0.19 -11.34
CA ILE A 21 2.31 0.54 -12.01
C ILE A 21 3.52 0.00 -11.22
N LEU A 22 3.36 -0.20 -9.91
CA LEU A 22 4.43 -0.66 -9.04
C LEU A 22 4.72 -2.15 -9.28
N PRO A 23 6.01 -2.54 -9.40
CA PRO A 23 6.40 -3.90 -9.69
C PRO A 23 6.26 -4.79 -8.44
N ARG A 24 5.12 -5.50 -8.34
CA ARG A 24 4.80 -6.33 -7.17
C ARG A 24 5.78 -7.49 -6.96
N GLU A 25 6.10 -8.21 -8.02
CA GLU A 25 6.97 -9.40 -7.95
C GLU A 25 8.39 -9.06 -7.47
N PRO A 26 9.11 -8.06 -8.04
CA PRO A 26 10.38 -7.59 -7.50
C PRO A 26 10.29 -7.14 -6.03
N PHE A 27 9.23 -6.43 -5.65
CA PHE A 27 9.03 -6.00 -4.26
C PHE A 27 8.96 -7.21 -3.32
N ASP A 28 8.16 -8.23 -3.65
CA ASP A 28 8.03 -9.43 -2.82
C ASP A 28 9.35 -10.23 -2.72
N ILE A 29 10.23 -10.16 -3.72
CA ILE A 29 11.59 -10.73 -3.65
C ILE A 29 12.43 -9.98 -2.61
N VAL A 30 12.42 -8.65 -2.63
CA VAL A 30 13.17 -7.83 -1.68
C VAL A 30 12.66 -8.03 -0.25
N VAL A 31 11.34 -8.03 -0.05
CA VAL A 31 10.71 -8.31 1.26
C VAL A 31 11.20 -9.62 1.85
N ARG A 32 11.23 -10.69 1.04
CA ARG A 32 11.72 -12.01 1.46
C ARG A 32 13.21 -12.01 1.79
N ARG A 33 14.01 -11.30 1.01
CA ARG A 33 15.46 -11.17 1.22
C ARG A 33 15.78 -10.44 2.53
N CYS A 34 15.09 -9.33 2.81
CA CYS A 34 15.26 -8.57 4.04
C CYS A 34 14.54 -9.21 5.25
N GLY A 35 13.66 -10.19 5.01
CA GLY A 35 12.86 -10.81 6.07
C GLY A 35 11.92 -9.83 6.78
N SER A 36 11.53 -8.74 6.10
CA SER A 36 10.82 -7.59 6.68
C SER A 36 9.46 -7.96 7.31
N ASP A 37 8.82 -9.01 6.80
CA ASP A 37 7.51 -9.49 7.25
C ASP A 37 7.56 -10.63 8.29
N ARG A 38 8.75 -11.03 8.78
CA ARG A 38 8.94 -12.20 9.65
C ARG A 38 8.04 -12.20 10.91
N TYR A 39 7.80 -11.04 11.50
CA TYR A 39 7.04 -10.89 12.75
C TYR A 39 5.63 -10.32 12.55
N TYR A 40 5.23 -10.00 11.33
CA TYR A 40 3.95 -9.36 11.03
C TYR A 40 2.90 -10.40 10.60
N LYS A 41 1.69 -10.31 11.14
CA LYS A 41 0.61 -11.29 10.91
C LYS A 41 -0.51 -10.81 9.98
N SER A 42 -0.72 -9.50 9.89
CA SER A 42 -1.88 -8.93 9.18
C SER A 42 -1.59 -7.60 8.47
N PHE A 43 -0.45 -6.97 8.73
CA PHE A 43 -0.05 -5.71 8.12
C PHE A 43 1.35 -5.91 7.56
N PHE A 44 1.48 -6.24 6.28
CA PHE A 44 2.72 -6.63 5.64
C PHE A 44 3.46 -5.42 5.03
N SER A 45 4.66 -5.65 4.48
CA SER A 45 5.49 -4.63 3.83
C SER A 45 4.77 -3.92 2.71
N TRP A 46 3.96 -4.66 1.96
CA TRP A 46 3.14 -4.07 0.91
C TRP A 46 2.04 -3.15 1.46
N ASP A 47 1.36 -3.55 2.53
CA ASP A 47 0.30 -2.73 3.14
C ASP A 47 0.88 -1.41 3.66
N GLN A 48 2.07 -1.46 4.27
CA GLN A 48 2.78 -0.26 4.69
C GLN A 48 3.14 0.64 3.51
N LEU A 49 3.61 0.08 2.39
CA LEU A 49 3.86 0.85 1.17
C LEU A 49 2.60 1.55 0.68
N VAL A 50 1.48 0.82 0.60
CA VAL A 50 0.18 1.34 0.15
C VAL A 50 -0.28 2.48 1.06
N VAL A 51 -0.18 2.32 2.37
CA VAL A 51 -0.55 3.34 3.37
C VAL A 51 0.31 4.61 3.21
N MET A 52 1.62 4.45 3.09
CA MET A 52 2.54 5.59 2.93
C MET A 52 2.26 6.34 1.62
N LEU A 53 2.09 5.62 0.51
CA LEU A 53 1.77 6.23 -0.78
C LEU A 53 0.39 6.89 -0.80
N PHE A 54 -0.59 6.31 -0.11
CA PHE A 54 -1.91 6.93 0.05
C PHE A 54 -1.79 8.28 0.77
N GLY A 55 -1.04 8.34 1.88
CA GLY A 55 -0.81 9.59 2.61
C GLY A 55 -0.12 10.65 1.76
N ILE A 56 0.93 10.27 1.02
CA ILE A 56 1.66 11.19 0.14
C ILE A 56 0.76 11.74 -0.98
N PHE A 57 0.06 10.86 -1.71
CA PHE A 57 -0.76 11.31 -2.84
C PHE A 57 -2.04 12.03 -2.43
N SER A 58 -2.59 11.69 -1.27
CA SER A 58 -3.77 12.36 -0.72
C SER A 58 -3.43 13.63 0.06
N ARG A 59 -2.13 13.94 0.22
CA ARG A 59 -1.61 15.05 1.03
C ARG A 59 -2.16 15.04 2.46
N CYS A 60 -2.14 13.87 3.09
CA CYS A 60 -2.48 13.75 4.50
C CYS A 60 -1.33 14.30 5.35
N ASP A 61 -1.64 15.22 6.25
CA ASP A 61 -0.68 15.84 7.18
C ASP A 61 -0.56 15.05 8.49
N SER A 62 -1.47 14.10 8.74
CA SER A 62 -1.40 13.23 9.92
C SER A 62 -1.76 11.78 9.62
N MET A 63 -1.24 10.87 10.46
CA MET A 63 -1.61 9.46 10.40
C MET A 63 -3.10 9.22 10.72
N GLY A 64 -3.76 10.15 11.43
CA GLY A 64 -5.21 10.13 11.61
C GLY A 64 -5.94 10.29 10.28
N GLU A 65 -5.57 11.31 9.51
CA GLU A 65 -6.14 11.58 8.18
C GLU A 65 -5.88 10.44 7.20
N VAL A 66 -4.70 9.82 7.25
CA VAL A 66 -4.40 8.63 6.45
C VAL A 66 -5.38 7.51 6.77
N CYS A 67 -5.53 7.16 8.05
CA CYS A 67 -6.44 6.09 8.47
C CYS A 67 -7.90 6.41 8.15
N ASP A 68 -8.35 7.66 8.37
CA ASP A 68 -9.73 8.07 8.09
C ASP A 68 -10.03 8.10 6.58
N GLY A 69 -9.09 8.57 5.76
CA GLY A 69 -9.18 8.49 4.30
C GLY A 69 -9.25 7.06 3.79
N MET A 70 -8.47 6.14 4.38
CA MET A 70 -8.54 4.71 4.04
C MET A 70 -9.83 4.06 4.53
N ARG A 71 -10.39 4.48 5.68
CA ARG A 71 -11.72 4.03 6.13
C ARG A 71 -12.83 4.50 5.19
N ALA A 72 -12.75 5.72 4.67
CA ALA A 72 -13.69 6.20 3.65
C ALA A 72 -13.63 5.34 2.36
N LEU A 73 -12.51 4.65 2.12
CA LEU A 73 -12.32 3.70 1.03
C LEU A 73 -12.67 2.24 1.40
N ALA A 74 -13.18 1.93 2.60
CA ALA A 74 -13.34 0.55 3.10
C ALA A 74 -14.01 -0.41 2.10
N GLY A 75 -15.08 0.01 1.41
CA GLY A 75 -15.76 -0.79 0.39
C GLY A 75 -15.00 -1.00 -0.92
N LYS A 76 -13.81 -0.42 -1.04
CA LYS A 76 -12.92 -0.43 -2.21
C LYS A 76 -11.47 -0.78 -1.83
N LEU A 77 -11.18 -1.18 -0.59
CA LEU A 77 -9.82 -1.55 -0.16
C LEU A 77 -9.36 -2.89 -0.73
N ASN A 78 -10.30 -3.78 -1.05
CA ASN A 78 -10.02 -5.04 -1.76
C ASN A 78 -9.27 -4.82 -3.08
N TYR A 79 -9.51 -3.69 -3.75
CA TYR A 79 -8.78 -3.27 -4.95
C TYR A 79 -7.29 -2.99 -4.70
N LEU A 80 -6.91 -2.69 -3.46
CA LEU A 80 -5.54 -2.45 -3.03
C LEU A 80 -4.90 -3.69 -2.39
N GLY A 81 -5.63 -4.80 -2.33
CA GLY A 81 -5.19 -6.03 -1.67
C GLY A 81 -5.34 -6.01 -0.15
N MET A 82 -6.20 -5.13 0.38
CA MET A 82 -6.41 -4.99 1.82
C MET A 82 -7.84 -5.37 2.19
N ASP A 83 -7.99 -6.19 3.24
CA ASP A 83 -9.30 -6.64 3.73
C ASP A 83 -10.00 -5.57 4.57
N SER A 84 -9.23 -4.72 5.26
CA SER A 84 -9.74 -3.66 6.11
C SER A 84 -8.80 -2.46 6.17
N ALA A 85 -9.32 -1.30 6.58
CA ALA A 85 -8.50 -0.13 6.79
C ALA A 85 -7.60 -0.35 8.02
N PRO A 86 -6.30 -0.05 7.94
CA PRO A 86 -5.40 -0.31 9.04
C PRO A 86 -5.68 0.67 10.20
N SER A 87 -5.54 0.17 11.43
CA SER A 87 -5.71 1.01 12.61
C SER A 87 -4.51 1.96 12.78
N LYS A 88 -4.74 3.10 13.44
CA LYS A 88 -3.69 4.11 13.66
C LYS A 88 -2.50 3.55 14.44
N SER A 89 -2.75 2.71 15.45
CA SER A 89 -1.70 2.05 16.22
C SER A 89 -0.93 1.06 15.37
N THR A 90 -1.60 0.22 14.58
CA THR A 90 -0.95 -0.75 13.68
C THR A 90 -0.01 -0.07 12.69
N VAL A 91 -0.46 1.02 12.03
CA VAL A 91 0.38 1.78 11.11
C VAL A 91 1.55 2.43 11.86
N GLY A 92 1.29 3.01 13.03
CA GLY A 92 2.32 3.67 13.83
C GLY A 92 3.41 2.72 14.32
N ASP A 93 3.04 1.53 14.78
CA ASP A 93 3.99 0.51 15.24
C ASP A 93 4.79 -0.05 14.06
N ALA A 94 4.15 -0.29 12.91
CA ALA A 94 4.87 -0.70 11.70
C ALA A 94 5.86 0.36 11.19
N LEU A 95 5.51 1.65 11.26
CA LEU A 95 6.42 2.73 10.87
C LEU A 95 7.59 2.91 11.84
N ARG A 96 7.41 2.56 13.12
CA ARG A 96 8.44 2.71 14.15
C ARG A 96 9.37 1.51 14.22
N ASP A 97 8.80 0.31 14.15
CA ASP A 97 9.49 -0.92 14.56
C ASP A 97 9.92 -1.78 13.37
N ARG A 98 9.35 -1.55 12.16
CA ARG A 98 9.80 -2.27 10.97
C ARG A 98 11.10 -1.68 10.45
N ASP A 99 12.06 -2.56 10.16
CA ASP A 99 13.29 -2.16 9.49
C ASP A 99 13.00 -1.54 8.11
N ASN A 100 13.65 -0.42 7.82
CA ASN A 100 13.45 0.36 6.61
C ASN A 100 14.29 -0.14 5.42
N GLU A 101 15.15 -1.15 5.61
CA GLU A 101 16.01 -1.73 4.57
C GLU A 101 15.22 -2.08 3.30
N VAL A 102 14.02 -2.64 3.46
CA VAL A 102 13.15 -3.01 2.33
C VAL A 102 12.80 -1.80 1.46
N PHE A 103 12.56 -0.64 2.08
CA PHE A 103 12.20 0.58 1.36
C PHE A 103 13.42 1.28 0.80
N GLN A 104 14.59 1.14 1.43
CA GLN A 104 15.85 1.63 0.86
C GLN A 104 16.15 0.93 -0.47
N VAL A 105 16.08 -0.39 -0.52
CA VAL A 105 16.37 -1.19 -1.72
C VAL A 105 15.34 -0.98 -2.83
N VAL A 106 14.08 -0.69 -2.48
CA VAL A 106 13.00 -0.49 -3.46
C VAL A 106 13.00 0.93 -4.04
N LEU A 107 13.42 1.94 -3.28
CA LEU A 107 13.34 3.34 -3.65
C LEU A 107 14.66 3.97 -4.10
N PHE A 108 15.81 3.36 -3.79
CA PHE A 108 17.15 3.84 -4.12
C PHE A 108 17.99 2.74 -4.77
#